data_AF-A0A3E0TMX8-F1
#
_entry.id   AF-A0A3E0TMX8-F1
#
_cell.length_a   1.000
_cell.length_b   1.000
_cell.length_c   1.000
_cell.angle_alpha   90.00
_cell.angle_beta   90.00
_cell.angle_gamma   90.00
#
_symmetry.space_group_name_H-M   'P 1'
#
loop_
_entity.id
_entity.type
_entity.pdbx_description
1 polymer ?
#
loop_
_entity_poly.entity_id
_entity_poly.type
_entity_poly.pdbx_seq_one_letter_code
_entity_poly.pdbx_strand_id
1 'polypeptide(L)'
;MSSLFSLISSTGMQVYTLFSDKKTANENYRRVLPSLKRMISEHGRNSKNAQELLDVLVSLAPFGARRGNFKRRYVDRQNGWRELPDSPDRLPYGVWH
;
A
#
# COMPACT_ATOMS: atom_id res chain seq x y z
N MET A 1 -1.81 -20.49 -9.90
CA MET A 1 -1.29 -19.20 -9.42
C MET A 1 -2.47 -18.42 -8.86
N SER A 2 -2.67 -18.48 -7.55
CA SER A 2 -3.88 -17.93 -6.90
C SER A 2 -3.84 -16.41 -6.97
N SER A 3 -4.78 -15.84 -7.72
CA SER A 3 -4.83 -14.41 -7.99
C SER A 3 -5.13 -13.64 -6.70
N LEU A 4 -4.24 -12.73 -6.32
CA LEU A 4 -4.52 -11.64 -5.38
C LEU A 4 -5.84 -10.90 -5.69
N PHE A 5 -6.32 -10.99 -6.93
CA PHE A 5 -7.56 -10.42 -7.43
C PHE A 5 -8.86 -11.04 -6.88
N SER A 6 -8.88 -12.33 -6.52
CA SER A 6 -10.13 -12.98 -6.05
C SER A 6 -10.54 -12.56 -4.64
N LEU A 7 -9.67 -11.84 -3.92
CA LEU A 7 -9.96 -11.27 -2.60
C LEU A 7 -10.59 -9.88 -2.67
N ILE A 8 -10.62 -9.24 -3.84
CA ILE A 8 -10.94 -7.81 -3.96
C ILE A 8 -12.46 -7.57 -4.12
N SER A 9 -13.25 -8.55 -4.56
CA SER A 9 -14.58 -8.26 -5.13
C SER A 9 -15.82 -8.69 -4.35
N SER A 10 -15.77 -9.20 -3.10
CA SER A 10 -17.03 -9.68 -2.49
C SER A 10 -17.28 -9.42 -1.01
N THR A 11 -16.44 -8.69 -0.25
CA THR A 11 -16.84 -8.34 1.13
C THR A 11 -16.04 -7.17 1.69
N GLY A 12 -16.66 -5.99 1.79
CA GLY A 12 -16.06 -4.81 2.45
C GLY A 12 -15.66 -5.05 3.92
N MET A 13 -16.17 -6.11 4.55
CA MET A 13 -15.86 -6.51 5.93
C MET A 13 -14.79 -7.62 6.05
N GLN A 14 -14.55 -8.44 5.01
CA GLN A 14 -13.52 -9.51 5.06
C GLN A 14 -12.14 -9.02 4.59
N VAL A 15 -12.10 -8.04 3.68
CA VAL A 15 -10.84 -7.33 3.37
C VAL A 15 -10.33 -6.60 4.61
N TYR A 16 -11.22 -6.04 5.42
CA TYR A 16 -10.89 -5.34 6.66
C TYR A 16 -10.10 -6.22 7.65
N THR A 17 -10.53 -7.46 7.88
CA THR A 17 -9.91 -8.33 8.88
C THR A 17 -8.56 -8.90 8.42
N LEU A 18 -8.40 -9.24 7.15
CA LEU A 18 -7.16 -9.82 6.61
C LEU A 18 -5.97 -8.85 6.60
N PHE A 19 -6.23 -7.54 6.48
CA PHE A 19 -5.18 -6.50 6.48
C PHE A 19 -5.08 -5.71 7.80
N SER A 20 -5.93 -6.03 8.78
CA SER A 20 -5.87 -5.41 10.12
C SER A 20 -4.70 -5.91 10.97
N ASP A 21 -4.16 -7.10 10.68
CA ASP A 21 -3.01 -7.63 11.39
C ASP A 21 -1.71 -6.98 10.87
N LYS A 22 -1.00 -6.31 11.78
CA LYS A 22 0.27 -5.58 11.51
C LYS A 22 1.29 -6.46 10.79
N LYS A 23 1.42 -7.72 11.18
CA LYS A 23 2.39 -8.65 10.58
C LYS A 23 2.04 -8.90 9.11
N THR A 24 0.78 -9.22 8.83
CA THR A 24 0.29 -9.45 7.46
C THR A 24 0.42 -8.19 6.59
N ALA A 25 0.08 -7.01 7.12
CA ALA A 25 0.27 -5.74 6.42
C ALA A 25 1.76 -5.48 6.10
N ASN A 26 2.66 -5.74 7.06
CA ASN A 26 4.09 -5.58 6.88
C ASN A 26 4.67 -6.55 5.84
N GLU A 27 4.21 -7.81 5.81
CA GLU A 27 4.60 -8.79 4.80
C GLU A 27 4.16 -8.37 3.39
N ASN A 28 2.90 -7.94 3.25
CA ASN A 28 2.39 -7.50 1.95
C ASN A 28 3.05 -6.20 1.48
N TYR A 29 3.34 -5.27 2.38
CA TYR A 29 4.09 -4.06 2.06
C TYR A 29 5.43 -4.40 1.39
N ARG A 30 6.20 -5.32 1.99
CA ARG A 30 7.51 -5.76 1.46
C ARG A 30 7.41 -6.44 0.09
N ARG A 31 6.29 -7.10 -0.21
CA ARG A 31 6.02 -7.73 -1.51
C ARG A 31 5.61 -6.72 -2.58
N VAL A 32 4.82 -5.72 -2.21
CA VAL A 32 4.24 -4.75 -3.16
C VAL A 32 5.24 -3.64 -3.52
N LEU A 33 6.02 -3.15 -2.55
CA LEU A 33 6.90 -1.99 -2.77
C LEU A 33 7.92 -2.17 -3.92
N PRO A 34 8.63 -3.31 -4.07
CA PRO A 34 9.54 -3.51 -5.19
C PRO A 34 8.82 -3.47 -6.56
N SER A 35 7.64 -4.07 -6.63
CA SER A 35 6.81 -4.07 -7.85
C SER A 35 6.33 -2.67 -8.18
N LEU A 36 5.94 -1.87 -7.19
CA LEU A 36 5.62 -0.45 -7.38
C LEU A 36 6.82 0.31 -7.94
N LYS A 37 8.00 0.19 -7.31
CA LYS A 37 9.22 0.87 -7.74
C LYS A 37 9.56 0.53 -9.20
N ARG A 38 9.44 -0.76 -9.58
CA ARG A 38 9.63 -1.21 -10.96
C ARG A 38 8.60 -0.59 -11.92
N MET A 39 7.32 -0.68 -11.59
CA MET A 39 6.23 -0.15 -12.42
C MET A 39 6.37 1.35 -12.65
N ILE A 40 6.74 2.11 -11.62
CA ILE A 40 7.01 3.55 -11.75
C ILE A 40 8.23 3.80 -12.63
N SER A 41 9.28 2.99 -12.53
CA SER A 41 10.48 3.13 -13.35
C SER A 41 10.22 2.84 -14.84
N GLU A 42 9.39 1.85 -15.15
CA GLU A 42 9.14 1.40 -16.52
C GLU A 42 8.02 2.19 -17.21
N HIS A 43 6.97 2.53 -16.47
CA HIS A 43 5.73 3.07 -17.03
C HIS A 43 5.33 4.43 -16.45
N GLY A 44 6.12 4.95 -15.50
CA GLY A 44 5.82 6.20 -14.82
C GLY A 44 4.79 6.04 -13.70
N ARG A 45 4.86 6.97 -12.74
CA ARG A 45 4.00 7.00 -11.54
C ARG A 45 2.52 7.05 -11.87
N ASN A 46 2.15 7.77 -12.92
CA ASN A 46 0.75 8.02 -13.27
C ASN A 46 0.16 6.92 -14.17
N SER A 47 0.93 5.87 -14.49
CA SER A 47 0.36 4.70 -15.17
C SER A 47 -0.70 4.04 -14.31
N LYS A 48 -1.71 3.43 -14.95
CA LYS A 48 -2.81 2.74 -14.27
C LYS A 48 -2.29 1.72 -13.26
N ASN A 49 -1.35 0.86 -13.68
CA ASN A 49 -0.76 -0.17 -12.82
C ASN A 49 -0.01 0.41 -11.62
N ALA A 50 0.71 1.53 -11.79
CA ALA A 50 1.39 2.19 -10.67
C ALA A 50 0.39 2.79 -9.67
N GLN A 51 -0.69 3.41 -10.16
CA GLN A 51 -1.76 3.93 -9.29
C GLN A 51 -2.46 2.79 -8.52
N GLU A 52 -2.76 1.66 -9.18
CA GLU A 52 -3.35 0.50 -8.52
C GLU A 52 -2.44 -0.05 -7.40
N LEU A 53 -1.13 -0.11 -7.62
CA LEU A 53 -0.18 -0.55 -6.59
C LEU A 53 -0.05 0.47 -5.43
N LEU A 54 -0.16 1.77 -5.71
CA LEU A 54 -0.22 2.80 -4.67
C LEU A 54 -1.48 2.63 -3.81
N ASP A 55 -2.63 2.36 -4.43
CA ASP A 55 -3.89 2.11 -3.73
C ASP A 55 -3.83 0.84 -2.88
N VAL A 56 -3.18 -0.22 -3.37
CA VAL A 56 -2.89 -1.42 -2.57
C VAL A 56 -2.09 -1.03 -1.33
N LEU A 57 -1.00 -0.28 -1.45
CA LEU A 57 -0.21 0.16 -0.29
C LEU A 57 -1.03 1.01 0.71
N VAL A 58 -1.93 1.86 0.22
CA VAL A 58 -2.85 2.65 1.08
C VAL A 58 -3.80 1.72 1.85
N SER A 59 -4.32 0.68 1.21
CA SER A 59 -5.26 -0.26 1.84
C SER A 59 -4.62 -1.09 2.96
N LEU A 60 -3.31 -1.32 2.90
CA LEU A 60 -2.54 -1.99 3.96
C LEU A 60 -2.40 -1.16 5.23
N ALA A 61 -2.49 0.18 5.14
CA ALA A 61 -2.47 1.04 6.31
C ALA A 61 -3.74 0.85 7.14
N PRO A 62 -3.66 0.94 8.50
CA PRO A 62 -4.83 0.85 9.36
C PRO A 62 -5.90 1.88 8.96
N PHE A 63 -7.16 1.46 8.97
CA PHE A 63 -8.29 2.34 8.67
C PHE A 63 -8.31 3.61 9.55
N GLY A 64 -8.92 4.67 9.04
CA GLY A 64 -9.04 5.95 9.73
C GLY A 64 -7.85 6.89 9.48
N ALA A 65 -7.45 7.62 10.53
CA ALA A 65 -6.47 8.70 10.41
C ALA A 65 -5.10 8.23 9.89
N ARG A 66 -4.67 7.01 10.25
CA ARG A 66 -3.38 6.46 9.81
C ARG A 66 -3.35 6.25 8.29
N ARG A 67 -4.37 5.62 7.71
CA ARG A 67 -4.52 5.50 6.25
C ARG A 67 -4.58 6.85 5.54
N GLY A 68 -5.34 7.80 6.07
CA GLY A 68 -5.40 9.16 5.53
C GLY A 68 -4.03 9.83 5.50
N ASN A 69 -3.27 9.71 6.59
CA ASN A 69 -1.90 10.21 6.68
C ASN A 69 -0.94 9.50 5.71
N PHE A 70 -1.06 8.18 5.56
CA PHE A 70 -0.27 7.42 4.60
C PHE A 70 -0.50 7.89 3.17
N LYS A 71 -1.77 7.96 2.74
CA LYS A 71 -2.15 8.45 1.41
C LYS A 71 -1.65 9.86 1.18
N ARG A 72 -1.90 10.78 2.11
CA ARG A 72 -1.47 12.17 2.00
C ARG A 72 0.05 12.33 1.90
N ARG A 73 0.81 11.52 2.64
CA ARG A 73 2.28 11.62 2.67
C ARG A 73 2.92 10.99 1.43
N TYR A 74 2.53 9.78 1.08
CA TYR A 74 3.25 8.97 0.10
C TYR A 74 2.57 8.91 -1.28
N VAL A 75 1.26 9.12 -1.35
CA VAL A 75 0.50 9.01 -2.59
C VAL A 75 0.15 10.40 -3.13
N ASP A 76 -0.54 11.25 -2.37
CA ASP A 76 -1.06 12.53 -2.88
C ASP A 76 0.05 13.51 -3.29
N ARG A 77 1.24 13.38 -2.67
CA ARG A 77 2.43 14.11 -3.10
C ARG A 77 3.07 13.43 -4.30
N GLN A 78 3.31 14.18 -5.38
CA GLN A 78 3.89 13.66 -6.62
C GLN A 78 5.16 12.82 -6.42
N ASN A 79 6.05 13.23 -5.51
CA ASN A 79 7.29 12.51 -5.19
C ASN A 79 7.26 11.74 -3.86
N GLY A 80 6.12 11.73 -3.16
CA GLY A 80 6.01 11.11 -1.83
C GLY A 80 6.38 9.63 -1.82
N TRP A 81 6.06 8.90 -2.89
CA TRP A 81 6.37 7.47 -3.02
C TRP A 81 7.87 7.15 -2.92
N ARG A 82 8.76 8.13 -3.18
CA ARG A 82 10.21 7.98 -3.05
C ARG A 82 10.66 7.92 -1.59
N GLU A 83 9.86 8.46 -0.67
CA GLU A 83 10.12 8.43 0.77
C GLU A 83 9.67 7.12 1.43
N LEU A 84 9.05 6.19 0.67
CA LEU A 84 8.63 4.89 1.20
C LEU A 84 9.87 4.07 1.61
N PRO A 85 10.03 3.73 2.90
CA PRO A 85 11.17 2.96 3.37
C PRO A 85 11.06 1.49 2.93
N ASP A 86 12.19 0.82 2.68
CA ASP A 86 12.13 -0.61 2.28
C ASP A 86 11.59 -1.54 3.39
N SER A 87 11.57 -1.07 4.64
CA SER A 87 10.96 -1.78 5.76
C SER A 87 9.79 -0.98 6.31
N PRO A 88 8.60 -1.58 6.47
CA PRO A 88 7.42 -0.91 7.02
C PRO A 88 7.61 -0.51 8.49
N ASP A 89 8.54 -1.14 9.22
CA ASP A 89 8.86 -0.78 10.62
C ASP A 89 9.52 0.59 10.74
N ARG A 90 9.99 1.17 9.62
CA ARG A 90 10.53 2.53 9.55
C ARG A 90 9.46 3.57 9.18
N LEU A 91 8.20 3.15 8.99
CA LEU A 91 7.12 4.09 8.75
C LEU A 91 6.80 4.88 10.03
N PRO A 92 6.54 6.20 9.92
CA PRO A 92 6.29 7.03 11.10
C PRO A 92 5.07 6.59 11.90
N TYR A 93 5.15 6.80 13.22
CA TYR A 93 4.00 6.70 14.11
C TYR A 93 2.86 7.61 13.62
N GLY A 94 1.61 7.13 13.71
CA GLY A 94 0.43 7.86 13.21
C GLY A 94 0.21 7.79 11.69
N VAL A 95 1.09 7.10 10.96
CA VAL A 95 0.94 6.77 9.53
C VAL A 95 0.78 5.26 9.30
N TRP A 96 1.35 4.44 10.18
CA TRP A 96 1.35 2.98 10.07
C TRP A 96 1.02 2.28 11.41
N HIS A 97 0.99 0.94 11.39
CA HIS A 97 0.83 0.06 12.55
C HIS A 97 2.02 0.15 13.50
#